data_AF-A0AAX3X0W5-F1
#
_entry.id   AF-A0AAX3X0W5-F1
#
_cell.length_a   1.000
_cell.length_b   1.000
_cell.length_c   1.000
_cell.angle_alpha   90.00
_cell.angle_beta   90.00
_cell.angle_gamma   90.00
#
_symmetry.space_group_name_H-M   'P 1'
#
loop_
_entity.id
_entity.type
_entity.pdbx_description
1 polymer ?
#
loop_
_entity_poly.entity_id
_entity_poly.type
_entity_poly.pdbx_seq_one_letter_code
_entity_poly.pdbx_strand_id
1 'polypeptide(L)' 'MRAVKMTEEKVRKLLPIVESILSREYGRKVTLKDLTVGGITVYKKDCAK' A
#
# COMPACT_ATOMS: atom_id res chain seq x y z
N MET A 1 23.04 -7.18 8.43
CA MET A 1 21.62 -7.10 8.05
C MET A 1 21.45 -6.03 6.98
N ARG A 2 20.96 -6.35 5.77
CA ARG A 2 20.61 -5.32 4.78
C ARG A 2 19.33 -4.66 5.26
N ALA A 3 19.44 -3.46 5.84
CA ALA A 3 18.28 -2.65 6.16
C ALA A 3 17.58 -2.30 4.83
N VAL A 4 16.45 -2.94 4.55
CA VAL A 4 15.58 -2.55 3.45
C VAL A 4 15.04 -1.18 3.85
N LYS A 5 15.65 -0.11 3.32
CA LYS A 5 15.14 1.25 3.51
C LYS A 5 13.71 1.28 2.95
N MET A 6 12.73 1.41 3.83
CA MET A 6 11.36 1.66 3.44
C MET A 6 11.31 3.08 2.88
N THR A 7 10.84 3.20 1.65
CA THR A 7 10.66 4.47 0.95
C THR A 7 9.22 4.56 0.48
N GLU A 8 8.72 5.77 0.28
CA GLU A 8 7.35 6.00 -0.20
C GLU A 8 7.03 5.21 -1.47
N GLU A 9 7.95 5.17 -2.43
CA GLU A 9 7.79 4.36 -3.65
C GLU A 9 7.57 2.88 -3.39
N LYS A 10 8.26 2.30 -2.40
CA LYS A 10 8.07 0.89 -2.04
C LYS A 10 6.73 0.67 -1.37
N VAL A 11 6.30 1.59 -0.51
CA VAL A 11 4.98 1.54 0.13
C VAL A 11 3.87 1.70 -0.91
N ARG A 12 4.06 2.56 -1.92
CA ARG A 12 3.15 2.72 -3.06
C ARG A 12 3.04 1.45 -3.90
N LYS A 13 4.16 0.73 -4.10
CA LYS A 13 4.17 -0.58 -4.78
C LYS A 13 3.50 -1.69 -3.96
N LEU A 14 3.49 -1.59 -2.63
CA LEU A 14 2.80 -2.53 -1.76
C LEU A 14 1.29 -2.36 -1.76
N LEU A 15 0.81 -1.12 -1.95
CA LEU A 15 -0.62 -0.78 -1.93
C LEU A 15 -1.50 -1.71 -2.80
N PRO A 16 -1.23 -1.90 -4.11
CA PRO A 16 -2.03 -2.81 -4.94
C PRO A 16 -1.90 -4.29 -4.53
N ILE A 17 -0.76 -4.69 -3.95
CA ILE A 17 -0.54 -6.07 -3.49
C ILE A 17 -1.41 -6.35 -2.27
N VAL A 18 -1.43 -5.43 -1.31
CA VAL A 18 -2.27 -5.52 -0.10
C VAL A 18 -3.75 -5.46 -0.49
N GLU A 19 -4.15 -4.57 -1.41
CA GLU A 19 -5.53 -4.54 -1.92
C GLU A 19 -5.96 -5.87 -2.55
N SER A 20 -5.07 -6.53 -3.30
CA SER A 20 -5.34 -7.83 -3.93
C SER A 20 -5.50 -8.95 -2.89
N ILE A 21 -4.62 -9.00 -1.89
CA ILE A 21 -4.69 -9.98 -0.80
C ILE A 21 -5.99 -9.80 0.00
N LEU A 22 -6.29 -8.58 0.43
CA LEU A 22 -7.52 -8.28 1.16
C LEU A 22 -8.75 -8.58 0.29
N SER A 23 -8.71 -8.27 -1.01
CA SER A 23 -9.84 -8.57 -1.89
C SER A 23 -10.13 -10.07 -1.99
N ARG A 24 -9.08 -10.91 -1.95
CA ARG A 24 -9.21 -12.37 -1.92
C ARG A 24 -9.75 -12.85 -0.58
N GLU A 25 -9.24 -12.33 0.54
CA GLU A 25 -9.70 -12.73 1.88
C GLU A 25 -11.16 -12.37 2.12
N TYR A 26 -11.59 -11.17 1.74
CA TYR A 26 -12.96 -10.69 1.97
C TYR A 26 -13.95 -11.08 0.86
N GLY A 27 -13.50 -11.75 -0.20
CA GLY A 27 -14.36 -12.13 -1.33
C GLY A 27 -14.99 -10.95 -2.07
N ARG A 28 -14.45 -9.73 -1.93
CA ARG A 28 -14.97 -8.50 -2.53
C ARG A 28 -13.83 -7.56 -2.87
N LYS A 29 -14.03 -6.66 -3.83
CA LYS A 29 -13.03 -5.64 -4.17
C LYS A 29 -12.80 -4.71 -2.97
N VAL A 30 -11.61 -4.76 -2.39
CA VAL A 30 -11.15 -3.86 -1.33
C VAL A 30 -10.30 -2.76 -1.96
N THR A 31 -10.57 -1.52 -1.58
CA THR A 31 -9.77 -0.37 -1.98
C THR A 31 -9.34 0.42 -0.75
N LEU A 32 -8.03 0.50 -0.53
CA LEU A 32 -7.43 1.19 0.60
C LEU A 32 -7.38 2.70 0.34
N LYS A 33 -7.77 3.50 1.34
CA LYS A 33 -7.63 4.96 1.30
C LYS A 33 -6.19 5.40 1.52
N ASP A 34 -5.50 4.71 2.41
CA ASP A 34 -4.13 4.96 2.81
C ASP A 34 -3.46 3.65 3.25
N LEU A 35 -2.13 3.65 3.21
CA LEU A 35 -1.30 2.54 3.68
C LEU A 35 -0.10 3.10 4.43
N THR A 36 0.03 2.72 5.71
CA THR A 36 1.18 3.12 6.55
C THR A 36 2.08 1.92 6.80
N VAL A 37 3.35 2.00 6.39
CA VAL A 37 4.34 0.94 6.61
C VAL A 37 5.65 1.57 7.09
N GLY A 38 6.13 1.15 8.27
CA GLY A 38 7.41 1.61 8.81
C GLY A 38 7.48 3.12 9.04
N GLY A 39 6.36 3.76 9.40
CA GLY A 39 6.25 5.21 9.63
C GLY A 39 6.01 6.05 8.37
N ILE A 40 5.96 5.43 7.18
CA ILE A 40 5.66 6.11 5.91
C ILE A 40 4.21 5.85 5.55
N THR A 41 3.42 6.92 5.41
CA THR A 41 2.00 6.86 5.03
C THR A 41 1.84 7.28 3.58
N VAL A 42 1.22 6.43 2.76
CA VAL A 42 0.86 6.73 1.38
C VAL A 42 -0.65 6.86 1.27
N TYR A 43 -1.13 7.98 0.76
CA TYR A 43 -2.55 8.23 0.53
C TYR A 43 -2.90 7.96 -0.95
N LYS A 44 -3.99 7.25 -1.21
CA LYS A 44 -4.45 6.96 -2.57
C LYS A 44 -5.00 8.20 -3.29
N LYS A 45 -5.20 9.31 -2.58
CA LYS A 45 -5.76 10.57 -3.10
C LYS A 45 -4.81 11.34 -4.04
N ASP A 46 -3.54 10.94 -4.16
CA ASP A 46 -2.52 11.63 -4.96
C ASP A 46 -2.16 10.93 -6.29
N CYS A 47 -3.07 10.13 -6.86
CA CYS A 47 -2.92 9.60 -8.23
C CYS A 47 -3.85 10.31 -9.22
N ALA A 48 -4.05 11.62 -9.04
CA ALA A 48 -4.73 12.50 -10.00
C ALA A 48 -3.94 13.81 -10.16
N LYS A 49 -2.78 13.73 -10.81
CA LYS A 49 -2.32 14.77 -11.73
C LYS A 49 -1.39 14.18 -12.78
#